data_AF-A0A0F7U3A6-F1
#
_entry.id   AF-A0A0F7U3A6-F1
#
_cell.length_a   1.000
_cell.length_b   1.000
_cell.length_c   1.000
_cell.angle_alpha   90.00
_cell.angle_beta   90.00
_cell.angle_gamma   90.00
#
_symmetry.space_group_name_H-M   'P 1'
#
loop_
_entity.id
_entity.type
_entity.pdbx_description
1 polymer ?
#
loop_
_entity_poly.entity_id
_entity_poly.type
_entity_poly.pdbx_seq_one_letter_code
_entity_poly.pdbx_strand_id
1 'polypeptide(L)'
;MGFSTGACMAGILTAILERNGSCDFQKERLDANHPPLLFTICFSGFKLTHPKFRSLYLDQIQTPMLHLTGIYDFWIPQSQTYKLAEICVNGELVSFEGTHYVPGDPFVVRKVIEFIKESLGWKYEPNQADGWIDI
;
A
#
# COMPACT_ATOMS: atom_id res chain seq x y z
N MET A 1 -3.58 4.55 2.90
CA MET A 1 -2.10 4.55 3.01
C MET A 1 -1.70 4.29 4.46
N GLY A 2 -0.47 3.81 4.71
CA GLY A 2 0.05 3.62 6.08
C GLY A 2 1.57 3.48 6.14
N PHE A 3 2.13 3.61 7.35
CA PHE A 3 3.56 3.46 7.64
C PHE A 3 3.79 2.38 8.71
N SER A 4 4.83 1.56 8.53
CA SER A 4 5.22 0.49 9.45
C SER A 4 4.04 -0.44 9.73
N THR A 5 3.68 -0.69 11.00
CA THR A 5 2.46 -1.45 11.36
C THR A 5 1.18 -0.88 10.73
N GLY A 6 1.10 0.43 10.54
CA GLY A 6 -0.03 1.07 9.85
C GLY A 6 -0.11 0.67 8.37
N ALA A 7 1.03 0.42 7.71
CA ALA A 7 1.06 -0.12 6.35
C ALA A 7 0.54 -1.56 6.33
N CYS A 8 0.91 -2.38 7.32
CA CYS A 8 0.40 -3.74 7.45
C CYS A 8 -1.13 -3.75 7.62
N MET A 9 -1.65 -2.86 8.47
CA MET A 9 -3.10 -2.72 8.66
C MET A 9 -3.79 -2.23 7.40
N ALA A 10 -3.21 -1.28 6.66
CA ALA A 10 -3.75 -0.80 5.39
C ALA A 10 -3.86 -1.95 4.36
N GLY A 11 -2.84 -2.81 4.26
CA GLY A 11 -2.89 -4.00 3.40
C GLY A 11 -3.95 -5.00 3.83
N ILE A 12 -4.11 -5.23 5.14
CA ILE A 12 -5.17 -6.10 5.69
C ILE A 12 -6.56 -5.56 5.38
N LEU A 13 -6.78 -4.26 5.59
CA LEU A 13 -8.06 -3.61 5.26
C LEU A 13 -8.35 -3.69 3.76
N THR A 14 -7.33 -3.54 2.93
CA THR A 14 -7.45 -3.72 1.48
C THR A 14 -7.95 -5.13 1.15
N ALA A 15 -7.30 -6.16 1.68
CA ALA A 15 -7.69 -7.55 1.47
C ALA A 15 -9.11 -7.86 1.99
N ILE A 16 -9.50 -7.28 3.13
CA ILE A 16 -10.85 -7.45 3.68
C ILE A 16 -11.89 -6.81 2.77
N LEU A 17 -11.73 -5.53 2.43
CA LEU A 17 -12.70 -4.78 1.62
C LEU A 17 -12.83 -5.33 0.20
N GLU A 18 -11.74 -5.82 -0.39
CA GLU A 18 -11.77 -6.49 -1.69
C GLU A 18 -12.64 -7.75 -1.68
N ARG A 19 -12.63 -8.50 -0.57
CA ARG A 19 -13.32 -9.80 -0.45
C ARG A 19 -14.78 -9.67 -0.07
N ASN A 20 -15.23 -8.47 0.32
CA ASN A 20 -16.62 -8.08 0.56
C ASN A 20 -17.51 -9.17 1.20
N GLY A 21 -17.09 -9.68 2.36
CA GLY A 21 -17.84 -10.67 3.15
C GLY A 21 -17.46 -12.12 2.87
N SER A 22 -16.52 -12.38 1.97
CA SER A 22 -16.09 -13.75 1.61
C SER A 22 -15.06 -14.36 2.57
N CYS A 23 -14.50 -13.58 3.49
CA CYS A 23 -13.59 -14.07 4.52
C CYS A 23 -14.29 -14.14 5.90
N ASP A 24 -14.01 -15.20 6.66
CA ASP A 24 -14.61 -15.44 7.97
C ASP A 24 -14.39 -14.27 8.94
N PHE A 25 -13.25 -13.59 8.81
CA PHE A 25 -12.91 -12.41 9.61
C PHE A 25 -13.90 -11.25 9.43
N GLN A 26 -14.39 -11.02 8.20
CA GLN A 26 -15.32 -9.93 7.92
C GLN A 26 -16.72 -10.27 8.43
N LYS A 27 -17.20 -11.51 8.21
CA LYS A 27 -18.51 -11.98 8.68
C LYS A 27 -18.69 -11.85 10.20
N GLU A 28 -17.63 -12.01 10.98
CA GLU A 28 -17.69 -11.94 12.43
C GLU A 28 -17.52 -10.53 13.02
N ARG A 29 -16.86 -9.60 12.31
CA ARG A 29 -16.37 -8.36 12.93
C ARG A 29 -16.59 -7.07 12.15
N LEU A 30 -16.91 -7.13 10.86
CA LEU A 30 -16.99 -5.97 9.98
C LEU A 30 -18.15 -6.15 8.99
N ASP A 31 -19.33 -5.62 9.34
CA ASP A 31 -20.43 -5.44 8.41
C ASP A 31 -20.19 -4.19 7.55
N ALA A 32 -19.19 -4.28 6.67
CA ALA A 32 -18.79 -3.21 5.78
C ALA A 32 -19.23 -3.57 4.36
N ASN A 33 -20.39 -3.08 3.94
CA ASN A 33 -20.80 -3.08 2.53
C ASN A 33 -20.07 -1.92 1.82
N HIS A 34 -18.83 -2.18 1.41
CA HIS A 34 -17.97 -1.19 0.76
C HIS A 34 -17.29 -1.84 -0.46
N PRO A 35 -17.17 -1.14 -1.60
CA PRO A 35 -16.46 -1.67 -2.76
C PRO A 35 -14.95 -1.87 -2.47
N PRO A 36 -14.20 -2.63 -3.29
CA PRO A 36 -12.75 -2.69 -3.17
C PRO A 36 -12.12 -1.29 -3.20
N LEU A 37 -11.00 -1.11 -2.47
CA LEU A 37 -10.24 0.13 -2.54
C LEU A 37 -9.64 0.30 -3.94
N LEU A 38 -9.53 1.56 -4.39
CA LEU A 38 -8.91 1.88 -5.67
C LEU A 38 -7.41 1.59 -5.67
N PHE A 39 -6.74 1.88 -4.55
CA PHE A 39 -5.31 1.61 -4.36
C PHE A 39 -4.93 1.66 -2.89
N THR A 40 -3.74 1.14 -2.58
CA THR A 40 -3.12 1.22 -1.25
C THR A 40 -1.65 1.57 -1.35
N ILE A 41 -1.15 2.39 -0.41
CA ILE A 41 0.27 2.78 -0.34
C ILE A 41 0.81 2.40 1.04
N CYS A 42 1.93 1.69 1.05
CA CYS A 42 2.53 1.03 2.20
C CYS A 42 3.99 1.45 2.36
N PHE A 43 4.31 2.26 3.37
CA PHE A 43 5.69 2.63 3.70
C PHE A 43 6.23 1.70 4.79
N SER A 44 7.37 1.04 4.55
CA SER A 44 8.01 0.05 5.44
C SER A 44 7.01 -0.99 5.99
N GLY A 45 6.09 -1.46 5.15
CA GLY A 45 5.10 -2.47 5.51
C GLY A 45 5.65 -3.89 5.47
N PHE A 46 5.01 -4.80 6.19
CA PHE A 46 5.35 -6.23 6.21
C PHE A 46 4.11 -7.11 6.40
N LYS A 47 4.22 -8.39 6.06
CA LYS A 47 3.13 -9.35 6.25
C LYS A 47 2.98 -9.72 7.73
N LEU A 48 1.77 -9.58 8.28
CA LEU A 48 1.48 -10.12 9.61
C LEU A 48 1.39 -11.65 9.54
N THR A 49 2.12 -12.34 10.40
CA THR A 49 2.22 -13.82 10.39
C THR A 49 1.21 -14.51 11.30
N HIS A 50 0.43 -13.75 12.07
CA HIS A 50 -0.55 -14.33 12.99
C HIS A 50 -1.59 -15.17 12.21
N PRO A 51 -1.92 -16.40 12.64
CA PRO A 51 -2.78 -17.32 11.90
C PRO A 51 -4.13 -16.75 11.46
N LYS A 52 -4.70 -15.84 12.26
CA LYS A 52 -5.95 -15.11 11.94
C LYS A 52 -5.91 -14.33 10.61
N PHE A 53 -4.75 -13.85 10.19
CA PHE A 53 -4.60 -13.12 8.93
C PHE A 53 -4.20 -14.02 7.77
N ARG A 54 -3.88 -15.30 8.01
CA ARG A 54 -3.37 -16.21 6.98
C ARG A 54 -4.35 -16.36 5.82
N SER A 55 -5.64 -16.47 6.12
CA SER A 55 -6.69 -16.56 5.10
C SER A 55 -6.71 -15.35 4.17
N LEU A 56 -6.41 -14.14 4.69
CA LEU A 56 -6.33 -12.89 3.93
C LEU A 56 -5.17 -12.85 2.92
N TYR A 57 -4.25 -13.81 2.97
CA TYR A 57 -3.10 -13.88 2.07
C TYR A 57 -3.06 -15.16 1.23
N LEU A 58 -4.13 -15.97 1.24
CA LEU A 58 -4.23 -17.17 0.41
C LEU A 58 -4.50 -16.81 -1.05
N ASP A 59 -5.53 -16.01 -1.28
CA ASP A 59 -5.80 -15.41 -2.58
C ASP A 59 -4.98 -14.13 -2.74
N GLN A 60 -4.48 -13.90 -3.96
CA GLN A 60 -3.73 -12.70 -4.27
C GLN A 60 -4.64 -11.46 -4.20
N ILE A 61 -4.08 -10.35 -3.72
CA ILE A 61 -4.79 -9.07 -3.63
C ILE A 61 -4.77 -8.41 -5.02
N GLN A 62 -5.94 -8.05 -5.53
CA GLN A 62 -6.10 -7.46 -6.86
C GLN A 62 -5.95 -5.94 -6.84
N THR A 63 -6.35 -5.28 -5.75
CA THR A 63 -6.22 -3.84 -5.56
C THR A 63 -4.75 -3.43 -5.73
N PRO A 64 -4.46 -2.46 -6.61
CA PRO A 64 -3.11 -1.92 -6.79
C PRO A 64 -2.48 -1.50 -5.46
N MET A 65 -1.24 -1.94 -5.22
CA MET A 65 -0.53 -1.61 -3.99
C MET A 65 0.89 -1.15 -4.27
N LEU A 66 1.22 0.05 -3.79
CA LEU A 66 2.57 0.59 -3.83
C LEU A 66 3.27 0.34 -2.48
N HIS A 67 4.42 -0.31 -2.54
CA HIS A 67 5.26 -0.63 -1.39
C HIS A 67 6.54 0.19 -1.43
N LEU A 68 6.80 0.98 -0.40
CA LEU A 68 8.00 1.80 -0.27
C LEU A 68 8.86 1.30 0.88
N THR A 69 10.17 1.21 0.67
CA THR A 69 11.10 0.68 1.68
C THR A 69 12.46 1.38 1.63
N GLY A 70 13.01 1.70 2.80
CA GLY A 70 14.35 2.25 2.92
C GLY A 70 15.39 1.13 2.83
N ILE A 71 16.44 1.31 2.03
CA ILE A 71 17.49 0.29 1.86
C ILE A 71 18.31 0.02 3.13
N TYR A 72 18.30 0.96 4.09
CA TYR A 72 18.99 0.86 5.37
C TYR A 72 18.00 0.67 6.55
N ASP A 73 16.79 0.18 6.29
CA ASP A 73 15.80 -0.09 7.33
C ASP A 73 16.18 -1.36 8.12
N PHE A 74 16.69 -1.17 9.34
CA PHE A 74 17.02 -2.26 10.26
C PHE A 74 15.81 -2.84 11.00
N TRP A 75 14.70 -2.11 11.08
CA TRP A 75 13.51 -2.55 11.79
C TRP A 75 12.69 -3.49 10.92
N ILE A 76 12.44 -3.06 9.68
CA ILE A 76 11.72 -3.81 8.67
C ILE A 76 12.63 -3.98 7.46
N PRO A 77 13.41 -5.08 7.41
CA PRO A 77 14.27 -5.35 6.28
C PRO A 77 13.47 -5.35 4.98
N GLN A 78 14.09 -4.84 3.91
CA GLN A 78 13.50 -4.75 2.58
C GLN A 78 12.84 -6.07 2.11
N SER A 79 13.44 -7.21 2.43
CA SER A 79 12.90 -8.54 2.12
C SER A 79 11.52 -8.82 2.75
N GLN A 80 11.20 -8.21 3.89
CA GLN A 80 9.90 -8.35 4.54
C GLN A 80 8.82 -7.52 3.83
N THR A 81 9.19 -6.34 3.34
CA THR A 81 8.31 -5.55 2.46
C THR A 81 8.11 -6.23 1.12
N TYR A 82 9.14 -6.87 0.57
CA TYR A 82 9.04 -7.62 -0.69
C TYR A 82 8.06 -8.79 -0.58
N LYS A 83 8.13 -9.58 0.50
CA LYS A 83 7.16 -10.65 0.78
C LYS A 83 5.72 -10.16 0.91
N LEU A 84 5.53 -8.91 1.34
CA LEU A 84 4.21 -8.29 1.35
C LEU A 84 3.78 -7.90 -0.06
N ALA A 85 4.69 -7.39 -0.90
CA ALA A 85 4.38 -7.07 -2.30
C ALA A 85 4.04 -8.32 -3.14
N GLU A 86 4.71 -9.46 -2.90
CA GLU A 86 4.51 -10.73 -3.62
C GLU A 86 3.09 -11.32 -3.49
N ILE A 87 2.31 -10.90 -2.47
CA ILE A 87 0.92 -11.37 -2.32
C ILE A 87 -0.05 -10.56 -3.20
N CYS A 88 0.39 -9.45 -3.78
CA CYS A 88 -0.40 -8.57 -4.62
C CYS A 88 -0.14 -8.91 -6.10
N VAL A 89 -1.18 -8.96 -6.94
CA VAL A 89 -0.98 -9.19 -8.38
C VAL A 89 -0.24 -8.02 -9.02
N ASN A 90 -0.57 -6.80 -8.62
CA ASN A 90 0.03 -5.56 -9.11
C ASN A 90 0.75 -4.82 -7.97
N GLY A 91 1.64 -5.52 -7.26
CA GLY A 91 2.48 -4.94 -6.22
C GLY A 91 3.64 -4.14 -6.83
N GLU A 92 3.56 -2.82 -6.80
CA GLU A 92 4.70 -1.96 -7.17
C GLU A 92 5.62 -1.77 -5.97
N LEU A 93 6.93 -1.74 -6.21
CA LEU A 93 7.93 -1.68 -5.17
C LEU A 93 8.94 -0.58 -5.48
N VAL A 94 9.05 0.40 -4.59
CA VAL A 94 9.99 1.51 -4.69
C VAL A 94 10.91 1.47 -3.49
N SER A 95 12.21 1.46 -3.75
CA SER A 95 13.23 1.53 -2.71
C SER A 95 13.90 2.90 -2.73
N PHE A 96 14.24 3.43 -1.56
CA PHE A 96 14.91 4.72 -1.44
C PHE A 96 16.10 4.65 -0.48
N GLU A 97 17.04 5.56 -0.67
CA GLU A 97 18.18 5.71 0.22
C GLU A 97 17.72 6.30 1.55
N GLY A 98 17.48 5.44 2.54
CA GLY A 98 16.97 5.85 3.84
C GLY A 98 16.76 4.67 4.78
N THR A 99 16.25 4.98 5.96
CA THR A 99 16.00 4.04 7.06
C THR A 99 14.50 3.90 7.30
N HIS A 100 14.05 3.79 8.55
CA HIS A 100 12.66 3.55 8.92
C HIS A 100 11.88 4.87 9.09
N TYR A 101 11.56 5.54 7.99
CA TYR A 101 10.73 6.76 7.98
C TYR A 101 9.99 6.94 6.65
N VAL A 102 9.07 7.91 6.60
CA VAL A 102 8.40 8.31 5.35
C VAL A 102 9.25 9.38 4.67
N PRO A 103 9.84 9.12 3.50
CA PRO A 103 10.75 10.06 2.85
C PRO A 103 10.01 11.24 2.23
N GLY A 104 10.56 12.45 2.43
CA GLY A 104 10.17 13.67 1.71
C GLY A 104 10.99 13.90 0.44
N ASP A 105 11.79 12.91 0.02
CA ASP A 105 12.63 13.00 -1.17
C ASP A 105 11.79 13.21 -2.44
N PRO A 106 12.13 14.18 -3.31
CA PRO A 106 11.33 14.50 -4.49
C PRO A 106 11.10 13.33 -5.45
N PHE A 107 12.04 12.38 -5.54
CA PHE A 107 11.85 11.20 -6.38
C PHE A 107 10.76 10.29 -5.80
N VAL A 108 10.80 10.02 -4.50
CA VAL A 108 9.79 9.18 -3.84
C VAL A 108 8.41 9.83 -3.89
N VAL A 109 8.33 11.14 -3.60
CA VAL A 109 7.06 11.89 -3.68
C VAL A 109 6.47 11.83 -5.08
N ARG A 110 7.31 12.01 -6.12
CA ARG A 110 6.87 11.89 -7.52
C ARG A 110 6.32 10.51 -7.84
N LYS A 111 6.99 9.44 -7.39
CA LYS A 111 6.52 8.06 -7.58
C LYS A 111 5.16 7.81 -6.94
N VAL A 112 4.95 8.31 -5.74
CA VAL A 112 3.65 8.23 -5.05
C VAL A 112 2.57 8.98 -5.85
N ILE A 113 2.86 10.18 -6.35
CA ILE A 113 1.92 10.97 -7.16
C ILE A 113 1.59 10.26 -8.48
N GLU A 114 2.59 9.71 -9.18
CA GLU A 114 2.42 8.93 -10.41
C GLU A 114 1.48 7.74 -10.16
N PHE A 115 1.78 6.93 -9.14
CA PHE A 115 0.97 5.78 -8.77
C PHE A 115 -0.50 6.15 -8.45
N ILE A 116 -0.73 7.25 -7.71
CA ILE A 116 -2.09 7.73 -7.41
C ILE A 116 -2.81 8.13 -8.70
N LYS A 117 -2.14 8.87 -9.59
CA LYS A 117 -2.75 9.31 -10.85
C LYS A 117 -3.13 8.13 -11.73
N GLU A 118 -2.25 7.16 -11.87
CA GLU A 118 -2.50 5.94 -12.64
C GLU A 118 -3.65 5.13 -12.05
N SER A 119 -3.67 4.95 -10.72
CA SER A 119 -4.74 4.23 -10.02
C SER A 119 -6.11 4.90 -10.13
N LEU A 120 -6.15 6.24 -10.28
CA LEU A 120 -7.37 7.01 -10.51
C LEU A 120 -7.76 7.13 -11.98
N GLY A 121 -6.94 6.59 -12.91
CA GLY A 121 -7.15 6.73 -14.34
C GLY A 121 -7.03 8.17 -14.84
N TRP A 122 -6.28 9.02 -14.12
CA TRP A 122 -6.05 10.40 -14.53
C TRP A 122 -5.22 10.42 -15.82
N LYS A 123 -5.83 10.91 -16.91
CA LYS A 123 -5.10 11.20 -18.15
C LYS A 123 -4.35 12.51 -17.96
N TYR A 124 -3.03 12.47 -18.12
CA TYR A 124 -2.19 13.65 -18.05
C TYR A 124 -2.50 14.60 -19.22
N GLU A 125 -3.08 15.77 -18.91
CA GLU A 125 -3.19 16.92 -19.83
C GLU A 125 -2.00 17.85 -19.55
N PRO A 126 -1.04 17.99 -20.47
CA PRO A 126 0.10 18.88 -20.27
C PRO A 126 -0.33 20.33 -20.52
N ASN A 127 -0.93 20.98 -19.52
CA ASN A 127 -0.87 22.44 -19.29
C ASN A 127 -1.80 22.85 -18.14
N GLN A 128 -1.29 22.81 -16.92
CA GLN A 128 -1.64 23.80 -15.91
C GLN A 128 -0.43 23.93 -14.97
N ALA A 129 0.27 25.06 -15.08
CA ALA A 129 1.27 25.44 -14.11
C ALA A 129 0.53 25.70 -12.79
N ASP A 130 0.52 24.72 -11.90
CA ASP A 130 -0.05 24.87 -10.58
C ASP A 130 0.83 25.83 -9.78
N GLY A 131 0.35 27.07 -9.66
CA GLY A 131 0.90 28.08 -8.77
C GLY A 131 0.75 27.62 -7.33
N TRP A 132 1.77 26.95 -6.82
CA TRP A 132 1.94 26.73 -5.39
C TRP A 132 2.43 28.03 -4.77
N ILE A 133 1.61 28.63 -3.91
CA ILE A 133 2.02 29.72 -3.01
C ILE A 133 2.22 29.06 -1.64
N ASP A 134 3.46 29.07 -1.15
CA ASP A 134 3.75 28.73 0.25
C ASP A 134 3.07 29.79 1.14
N ILE A 135 2.23 29.33 2.08
CA ILE A 135 1.60 30.17 3.12
C ILE A 135 2.46 30.09 4.38
#